data_AF-A0A7L2P4S2-F1
#
_entry.id   AF-A0A7L2P4S2-F1
#
_cell.length_a   1.000
_cell.length_b   1.000
_cell.length_c   1.000
_cell.angle_alpha   90.00
_cell.angle_beta   90.00
_cell.angle_gamma   90.00
#
_symmetry.space_group_name_H-M   'P 1'
#
loop_
_entity.id
_entity.type
_entity.pdbx_description
1 polymer ?
#
loop_
_entity_poly.entity_id
_entity_poly.type
_entity_poly.pdbx_seq_one_letter_code
_entity_poly.pdbx_strand_id
1 'polypeptide(L)'
;GLERVGIFRIGGSANKVKELRQKYNQGEEVDLVNDGDVDSVASLLKLFLKELPVAVFPDNICSGLLKTFQEHKINTPECIENLRQLLSCLPKAHQNLLQFLSAFLLKVAANSTVNFMTLENLAIVFGPALFK
;
A
#
# COMPACT_ATOMS: atom_id res chain seq x y z
N GLY A 1 2.60 1.79 -16.09
CA GLY A 1 2.04 0.45 -15.78
C GLY A 1 0.57 0.43 -15.39
N LEU A 2 -0.22 1.50 -15.50
CA LEU A 2 -1.62 1.49 -15.03
C LEU A 2 -2.53 0.51 -15.78
N GLU A 3 -2.17 0.16 -17.01
CA GLU A 3 -2.90 -0.81 -17.85
C GLU A 3 -2.38 -2.25 -17.69
N ARG A 4 -1.36 -2.47 -16.86
CA ARG A 4 -0.82 -3.80 -16.59
C ARG A 4 -1.88 -4.64 -15.88
N VAL A 5 -2.48 -5.59 -16.60
CA VAL A 5 -3.43 -6.57 -16.05
C VAL A 5 -2.83 -7.25 -14.82
N GLY A 6 -3.55 -7.19 -13.70
CA GLY A 6 -3.14 -7.81 -12.45
C GLY A 6 -1.98 -7.10 -11.73
N ILE A 7 -1.71 -5.83 -12.02
CA ILE A 7 -0.68 -5.06 -11.31
C ILE A 7 -0.82 -5.21 -9.78
N PHE A 8 0.31 -5.39 -9.07
CA PHE A 8 0.40 -5.76 -7.65
C PHE A 8 -0.08 -7.17 -7.30
N ARG A 9 -1.03 -7.78 -8.01
CA ARG A 9 -1.44 -9.17 -7.78
C ARG A 9 -0.40 -10.15 -8.33
N ILE A 10 0.09 -9.89 -9.55
CA ILE A 10 1.11 -10.70 -10.20
C ILE A 10 2.48 -10.35 -9.59
N GLY A 11 3.23 -11.37 -9.17
CA GLY A 11 4.58 -11.20 -8.64
C GLY A 11 5.59 -10.97 -9.76
N GLY A 12 6.51 -10.03 -9.53
CA GLY A 12 7.65 -9.81 -10.39
C GLY A 12 8.79 -10.81 -10.16
N SER A 13 9.87 -10.65 -10.91
CA SER A 13 11.06 -11.48 -10.77
C SER A 13 11.71 -11.29 -9.40
N ALA A 14 11.79 -12.35 -8.60
CA ALA A 14 12.41 -12.29 -7.28
C ALA A 14 13.88 -11.83 -7.32
N ASN A 15 14.62 -12.26 -8.34
CA ASN A 15 16.00 -11.81 -8.57
C ASN A 15 16.05 -10.31 -8.83
N LYS A 16 15.11 -9.80 -9.64
CA LYS A 16 15.07 -8.38 -9.99
C LYS A 16 14.66 -7.50 -8.82
N VAL A 17 13.69 -7.94 -8.02
CA VAL A 17 13.31 -7.28 -6.77
C VAL A 17 14.50 -7.21 -5.81
N LYS A 18 15.26 -8.31 -5.67
CA LYS A 18 16.46 -8.36 -4.82
C LYS A 18 17.54 -7.40 -5.30
N GLU A 19 17.80 -7.37 -6.61
CA GLU A 19 18.76 -6.45 -7.24
C GLU A 19 18.38 -4.98 -6.97
N LEU A 20 17.14 -4.59 -7.31
CA LEU A 20 16.67 -3.21 -7.12
C LEU A 20 16.70 -2.79 -5.64
N ARG A 21 16.32 -3.70 -4.72
CA ARG A 21 16.43 -3.47 -3.28
C ARG A 21 17.88 -3.23 -2.86
N GLN A 22 18.81 -4.03 -3.36
CA GLN A 22 20.22 -3.90 -3.00
C GLN A 22 20.77 -2.54 -3.43
N LYS A 23 20.48 -2.10 -4.66
CA LYS A 23 20.88 -0.78 -5.15
C LYS A 23 20.37 0.35 -4.24
N TYR A 24 19.07 0.34 -3.90
CA TYR A 24 18.51 1.33 -2.96
C TYR A 24 19.19 1.31 -1.59
N ASN A 25 19.46 0.12 -1.04
CA ASN A 25 20.14 0.00 0.26
C ASN A 25 21.59 0.48 0.24
N GLN A 26 22.24 0.45 -0.93
CA GLN A 26 23.60 0.96 -1.13
C GLN A 26 23.62 2.46 -1.43
N GLY A 27 22.46 3.11 -1.52
CA GLY A 27 22.34 4.53 -1.86
C GLY A 27 22.60 4.82 -3.33
N GLU A 28 22.53 3.80 -4.18
CA GLU A 28 22.69 3.97 -5.63
C GLU A 28 21.45 4.63 -6.25
N GLU A 29 21.66 5.35 -7.34
CA GLU A 29 20.56 5.83 -8.17
C GLU A 29 19.92 4.65 -8.90
N VAL A 30 18.60 4.52 -8.77
CA VAL A 30 17.83 3.44 -9.40
C VAL A 30 16.83 4.05 -10.36
N ASP A 31 17.03 3.79 -11.65
CA ASP A 31 16.04 4.13 -12.68
C ASP A 31 15.03 2.99 -12.81
N LEU A 32 13.90 3.09 -12.13
CA LEU A 32 12.87 2.06 -12.15
C LEU A 32 12.26 1.79 -13.54
N VAL A 33 12.41 2.71 -14.50
CA VAL A 33 11.89 2.56 -15.86
C VAL A 33 12.83 1.71 -16.71
N ASN A 34 14.13 1.96 -16.61
CA ASN A 34 15.14 1.26 -17.40
C ASN A 34 15.69 0.02 -16.71
N ASP A 35 15.87 0.09 -15.39
CA ASP A 35 16.38 -1.00 -14.58
C ASP A 35 15.28 -1.94 -14.12
N GLY A 36 14.00 -1.69 -14.38
CA GLY A 36 12.90 -2.47 -13.80
C GLY A 36 11.84 -2.91 -14.82
N ASP A 37 10.97 -3.82 -14.37
CA ASP A 37 9.69 -4.10 -15.02
C ASP A 37 8.54 -3.79 -14.05
N VAL A 38 7.35 -3.57 -14.58
CA VAL A 38 6.18 -3.13 -13.79
C VAL A 38 5.89 -4.08 -12.62
N ASP A 39 5.99 -5.39 -12.83
CA ASP A 39 5.63 -6.39 -11.82
C ASP A 39 6.71 -6.47 -10.72
N SER A 40 7.99 -6.34 -11.10
CA SER A 40 9.11 -6.27 -10.16
C SER A 40 9.10 -4.98 -9.33
N VAL A 41 8.86 -3.82 -9.95
CA VAL A 41 8.75 -2.54 -9.24
C VAL A 41 7.53 -2.53 -8.30
N ALA A 42 6.40 -3.07 -8.75
CA ALA A 42 5.20 -3.24 -7.92
C ALA A 42 5.48 -4.17 -6.72
N SER A 43 6.23 -5.24 -6.94
CA SER A 43 6.62 -6.19 -5.89
C SER A 43 7.61 -5.56 -4.90
N LEU A 44 8.53 -4.73 -5.38
CA LEU A 44 9.48 -3.99 -4.54
C LEU A 44 8.76 -3.02 -3.61
N LEU A 45 7.76 -2.26 -4.10
CA LEU A 45 6.96 -1.37 -3.25
C LEU A 45 6.24 -2.15 -2.14
N LYS A 46 5.60 -3.27 -2.47
CA LYS A 46 4.95 -4.13 -1.46
C LYS A 46 5.94 -4.68 -0.45
N LEU A 47 7.13 -5.08 -0.91
CA LEU A 47 8.20 -5.59 -0.04
C LEU A 47 8.66 -4.50 0.93
N PHE A 48 8.89 -3.27 0.45
CA PHE A 48 9.24 -2.14 1.28
C PHE A 48 8.23 -1.93 2.42
N LEU A 49 6.94 -1.86 2.10
CA LEU A 49 5.87 -1.69 3.11
C LEU A 49 5.87 -2.86 4.12
N LYS A 50 6.02 -4.10 3.64
CA LYS A 50 6.07 -5.29 4.48
C LYS A 50 7.32 -5.34 5.38
N GLU A 51 8.43 -4.73 5.01
CA GLU A 51 9.69 -4.80 5.77
C GLU A 51 9.91 -3.61 6.72
N LEU A 52 9.02 -2.60 6.72
CA LEU A 52 9.11 -1.47 7.65
C LEU A 52 9.23 -1.93 9.10
N PRO A 53 10.10 -1.34 9.95
CA PRO A 53 10.22 -1.75 11.36
C PRO A 53 8.91 -1.64 12.13
N VAL A 54 8.09 -0.65 11.79
CA VAL A 54 6.73 -0.45 12.29
C VAL A 54 5.77 -0.54 11.11
N ALA A 55 4.67 -1.28 11.27
CA ALA A 55 3.64 -1.40 10.25
C ALA A 55 3.05 -0.03 9.88
N VAL A 56 2.50 0.09 8.67
CA VAL A 56 1.86 1.33 8.23
C VAL A 56 0.69 1.69 9.15
N PHE A 57 -0.09 0.68 9.54
CA PHE A 57 -1.04 0.74 10.65
C PHE A 57 -0.46 -0.02 11.85
N PRO A 58 0.06 0.68 12.87
CA PRO A 58 0.57 0.03 14.07
C PRO A 58 -0.57 -0.53 14.94
N ASP A 59 -0.28 -1.50 15.80
CA ASP A 59 -1.26 -2.27 16.61
C ASP A 59 -2.24 -1.41 17.41
N ASN A 60 -1.76 -0.27 17.94
CA ASN A 60 -2.59 0.66 18.70
C ASN A 60 -3.66 1.33 17.82
N ILE A 61 -3.36 1.55 16.53
CA ILE A 61 -4.32 2.04 15.54
C ILE A 61 -5.27 0.93 15.11
N CYS A 62 -4.75 -0.29 14.87
CA CYS A 62 -5.55 -1.45 14.48
C CYS A 62 -6.70 -1.73 15.46
N SER A 63 -6.40 -1.68 16.77
CA SER A 63 -7.41 -1.87 17.82
C SER A 63 -8.52 -0.81 17.75
N GLY A 64 -8.16 0.46 17.49
CA GLY A 64 -9.12 1.55 17.30
C GLY A 64 -9.98 1.36 16.06
N LEU A 65 -9.37 0.96 14.93
CA LEU A 65 -10.08 0.71 13.67
C LEU A 65 -11.12 -0.41 13.84
N LEU A 66 -10.74 -1.54 14.46
CA LEU A 66 -11.64 -2.66 14.71
C LEU A 66 -12.84 -2.23 15.57
N LYS A 67 -12.57 -1.48 16.64
CA LYS A 67 -13.62 -0.92 17.50
C LYS A 67 -14.58 -0.03 16.70
N THR A 68 -14.05 0.88 15.89
CA THR A 68 -14.88 1.76 15.03
C THR A 68 -15.77 0.96 14.08
N PHE A 69 -15.26 -0.11 13.46
CA PHE A 69 -16.05 -0.96 12.55
C PHE A 69 -17.05 -1.89 13.27
N GLN A 70 -16.88 -2.15 14.57
CA GLN A 70 -17.83 -2.89 15.40
C GLN A 70 -18.97 -1.99 15.90
N GLU A 71 -18.66 -0.75 16.27
CA GLU A 71 -19.61 0.20 16.88
C GLU A 71 -20.44 0.96 15.84
N HIS A 72 -19.91 1.12 14.62
CA HIS A 72 -20.56 1.90 13.57
C HIS A 72 -20.69 1.12 12.26
N LYS A 73 -21.77 1.38 11.53
CA LYS A 73 -21.87 0.91 10.14
C LYS A 73 -20.80 1.61 9.29
N ILE A 74 -20.26 0.87 8.32
CA ILE A 74 -19.28 1.42 7.37
C ILE A 74 -19.91 2.62 6.64
N ASN A 75 -19.11 3.68 6.42
CA ASN A 75 -19.47 4.91 5.72
C ASN A 75 -20.50 5.82 6.43
N THR A 76 -20.81 5.63 7.72
CA THR A 76 -21.56 6.66 8.46
C THR A 76 -20.67 7.85 8.82
N PRO A 77 -21.22 9.06 9.03
CA PRO A 77 -20.44 10.22 9.46
C PRO A 77 -19.63 9.97 10.74
N GLU A 78 -20.18 9.24 11.70
CA GLU A 78 -19.52 8.88 12.96
C GLU A 78 -18.35 7.93 12.72
N CYS A 79 -18.54 6.93 11.85
CA CYS A 79 -17.46 6.02 11.44
C CYS A 79 -16.31 6.82 10.81
N ILE A 80 -16.62 7.69 9.84
CA ILE A 80 -15.62 8.49 9.13
C ILE A 80 -14.88 9.43 10.08
N GLU A 81 -15.57 10.07 11.02
CA GLU A 81 -14.95 10.97 11.99
C GLU A 81 -14.02 10.22 12.95
N ASN A 82 -14.44 9.06 13.47
CA ASN A 82 -13.58 8.22 14.31
C ASN A 82 -12.33 7.74 13.56
N LEU A 83 -12.49 7.29 12.30
CA LEU A 83 -11.35 6.93 11.45
C LEU A 83 -10.40 8.12 11.25
N ARG A 84 -10.94 9.31 11.00
CA ARG A 84 -10.12 10.53 10.84
C ARG A 84 -9.32 10.84 12.11
N GLN A 85 -9.94 10.75 13.28
CA GLN A 85 -9.27 10.98 14.56
C GLN A 85 -8.16 9.97 14.79
N LEU A 86 -8.41 8.68 14.57
CA LEU A 86 -7.39 7.63 14.70
C LEU A 86 -6.19 7.88 13.77
N LEU A 87 -6.45 8.19 12.50
CA LEU A 87 -5.38 8.47 11.53
C LEU A 87 -4.62 9.76 11.85
N SER A 88 -5.25 10.74 12.50
CA SER A 88 -4.58 11.97 12.93
C SER A 88 -3.54 11.75 14.04
N CYS A 89 -3.67 10.66 14.81
CA CYS A 89 -2.74 10.27 15.87
C CYS A 89 -1.46 9.60 15.35
N LEU A 90 -1.42 9.23 14.06
CA LEU A 90 -0.22 8.62 13.46
C LEU A 90 0.93 9.61 13.37
N PRO A 91 2.20 9.17 13.44
CA PRO A 91 3.34 10.01 13.12
C PRO A 91 3.22 10.62 11.71
N LYS A 92 3.76 11.84 11.52
CA LYS A 92 3.63 12.57 10.25
C LYS A 92 4.11 11.78 9.03
N ALA A 93 5.17 10.99 9.19
CA ALA A 93 5.68 10.12 8.13
C ALA A 93 4.66 9.06 7.69
N HIS A 94 3.95 8.42 8.62
CA HIS A 94 2.92 7.43 8.34
C HIS A 94 1.71 8.08 7.66
N GLN A 95 1.28 9.25 8.14
CA GLN A 95 0.18 10.00 7.52
C GLN A 95 0.50 10.36 6.05
N ASN A 96 1.71 10.87 5.78
CA ASN A 96 2.13 11.23 4.43
C ASN A 96 2.19 9.99 3.52
N LEU A 97 2.72 8.86 4.02
CA LEU A 97 2.75 7.59 3.30
C LEU A 97 1.33 7.11 2.96
N LEU A 98 0.43 7.14 3.93
CA LEU A 98 -0.97 6.72 3.74
C LEU A 98 -1.71 7.61 2.74
N GLN A 99 -1.51 8.93 2.82
CA GLN A 99 -2.12 9.88 1.88
C GLN A 99 -1.66 9.59 0.44
N PHE A 100 -0.36 9.44 0.24
CA PHE A 100 0.20 9.12 -1.07
C PHE A 100 -0.29 7.76 -1.57
N LEU A 101 -0.18 6.72 -0.73
CA LEU A 101 -0.55 5.36 -1.11
C LEU A 101 -2.03 5.25 -1.44
N SER A 102 -2.90 5.90 -0.64
CA SER A 102 -4.35 5.90 -0.90
C SER A 102 -4.69 6.57 -2.23
N ALA A 103 -4.11 7.75 -2.50
CA ALA A 103 -4.31 8.45 -3.78
C ALA A 103 -3.80 7.63 -4.96
N PHE A 104 -2.64 6.98 -4.81
CA PHE A 104 -2.05 6.14 -5.84
C PHE A 104 -2.90 4.88 -6.12
N LEU A 105 -3.34 4.17 -5.07
CA LEU A 105 -4.17 2.98 -5.23
C LEU A 105 -5.55 3.30 -5.79
N LEU A 106 -6.13 4.46 -5.45
CA LEU A 106 -7.35 4.96 -6.09
C LEU A 106 -7.14 5.17 -7.60
N LYS A 107 -5.99 5.70 -8.02
CA LYS A 107 -5.66 5.86 -9.44
C LYS A 107 -5.53 4.51 -10.16
N VAL A 108 -4.96 3.51 -9.51
CA VAL A 108 -4.88 2.13 -10.05
C VAL A 108 -6.29 1.53 -10.18
N ALA A 109 -7.11 1.66 -9.15
CA ALA A 109 -8.48 1.14 -9.13
C ALA A 109 -9.41 1.84 -10.12
N ALA A 110 -9.21 3.13 -10.39
CA ALA A 110 -9.94 3.87 -11.41
C ALA A 110 -9.73 3.26 -12.81
N ASN A 111 -8.62 2.57 -13.05
CA ASN A 111 -8.33 1.87 -14.29
C ASN A 111 -8.66 0.36 -14.24
N SER A 112 -9.49 -0.07 -13.28
CA SER A 112 -9.83 -1.48 -13.04
C SER A 112 -10.56 -2.16 -14.19
N THR A 113 -11.19 -1.40 -15.09
CA THR A 113 -11.79 -1.94 -16.33
C THR A 113 -10.75 -2.51 -17.28
N VAL A 114 -9.49 -2.06 -17.20
CA VAL A 114 -8.37 -2.51 -18.02
C VAL A 114 -7.45 -3.42 -17.21
N ASN A 115 -7.03 -2.99 -16.02
CA ASN A 115 -6.04 -3.73 -15.24
C ASN A 115 -6.63 -4.81 -14.32
N PHE A 116 -7.97 -4.89 -14.18
CA PHE A 116 -8.70 -5.84 -13.34
C PHE A 116 -8.43 -5.75 -11.82
N MET A 117 -7.87 -4.64 -11.35
CA MET A 117 -7.57 -4.42 -9.93
C MET A 117 -8.54 -3.41 -9.32
N THR A 118 -9.69 -3.88 -8.82
CA THR A 118 -10.64 -3.08 -8.03
C THR A 118 -10.05 -2.70 -6.66
N LEU A 119 -10.72 -1.79 -5.93
CA LEU A 119 -10.32 -1.45 -4.55
C LEU A 119 -10.29 -2.68 -3.64
N GLU A 120 -11.26 -3.58 -3.78
CA GLU A 120 -11.32 -4.84 -3.03
C GLU A 120 -10.12 -5.75 -3.36
N ASN A 121 -9.78 -5.92 -4.64
CA ASN A 121 -8.61 -6.69 -5.06
C ASN A 121 -7.31 -6.10 -4.51
N LEU A 122 -7.18 -4.77 -4.55
CA LEU A 122 -6.01 -4.08 -3.99
C LEU A 122 -5.96 -4.20 -2.47
N ALA A 123 -7.09 -4.12 -1.76
CA ALA A 123 -7.15 -4.30 -0.31
C ALA A 123 -6.68 -5.69 0.12
N ILE A 124 -7.08 -6.74 -0.61
CA ILE A 124 -6.60 -8.12 -0.36
C ILE A 124 -5.08 -8.22 -0.54
N VAL A 125 -4.53 -7.58 -1.58
CA VAL A 125 -3.10 -7.64 -1.88
C VAL A 125 -2.26 -6.82 -0.88
N PHE A 126 -2.70 -5.62 -0.51
CA PHE A 126 -1.94 -4.71 0.34
C PHE A 126 -2.21 -4.92 1.83
N GLY A 127 -3.35 -5.46 2.23
CA GLY A 127 -3.73 -5.67 3.64
C GLY A 127 -2.61 -6.31 4.47
N PRO A 128 -2.08 -7.49 4.08
CA PRO A 128 -1.00 -8.13 4.83
C PRO A 128 0.28 -7.29 4.97
N ALA A 129 0.56 -6.39 4.02
CA ALA A 129 1.73 -5.52 4.08
C ALA A 129 1.49 -4.26 4.94
N LEU A 130 0.24 -3.82 5.10
CA LEU A 130 -0.11 -2.59 5.82
C LEU A 130 -0.36 -2.82 7.31
N PHE A 131 -0.86 -4.00 7.70
CA PHE A 131 -1.35 -4.28 9.05
C PHE A 131 -0.46 -5.18 9.92
N LYS A 132 0.55 -5.86 9.34
CA LYS A 132 1.49 -6.83 9.97
C LYS A 132 0.93 -7.81 10.99
#